data_AF-A0A524EPT8-F1
#
_entry.id   AF-A0A524EPT8-F1
#
_cell.length_a   1.000
_cell.length_b   1.000
_cell.length_c   1.000
_cell.angle_alpha   90.00
_cell.angle_beta   90.00
_cell.angle_gamma   90.00
#
_symmetry.space_group_name_H-M   'P 1'
#
loop_
_entity.id
_entity.type
_entity.pdbx_description
1 polymer ?
#
loop_
_entity_poly.entity_id
_entity_poly.type
_entity_poly.pdbx_seq_one_letter_code
_entity_poly.pdbx_strand_id
1 'polypeptide(L)'
;MESHEFTKQLMEVQELMKTEKYAEALVILSKLKDIEKKGDFDYSLTHKLYQLDSNCHSLYNQEKILKQISIFAENQNSIPLKNLKESLSPELILDDGMLRREIELLILRGLLNCKIEGNELKF
;
A
#
# COMPACT_ATOMS: atom_id res chain seq x y z
N MET A 1 12.62 24.38 -1.97
CA MET A 1 13.20 23.20 -2.65
C MET A 1 12.94 23.40 -4.12
N GLU A 2 13.95 23.29 -4.96
CA GLU A 2 13.82 23.46 -6.41
C GLU A 2 13.15 22.24 -7.06
N SER A 3 12.49 22.42 -8.20
CA SER A 3 11.78 21.33 -8.93
C SER A 3 12.70 20.17 -9.32
N HIS A 4 13.98 20.43 -9.55
CA HIS A 4 14.97 19.39 -9.83
C HIS A 4 15.16 18.45 -8.64
N GLU A 5 15.30 19.00 -7.44
CA GLU A 5 15.46 18.23 -6.21
C GLU A 5 14.18 17.46 -5.86
N PHE A 6 13.00 18.06 -6.12
CA PHE A 6 11.71 17.39 -5.99
C PHE A 6 11.63 16.16 -6.91
N THR A 7 12.02 16.33 -8.18
CA THR A 7 12.04 15.25 -9.18
C THR A 7 12.97 14.11 -8.75
N LYS A 8 14.16 14.44 -8.22
CA LYS A 8 15.12 13.46 -7.74
C LYS A 8 14.56 12.61 -6.59
N GLN A 9 13.89 13.24 -5.62
CA GLN A 9 13.24 12.50 -4.53
C GLN A 9 12.07 11.64 -5.01
N LEU A 10 11.30 12.07 -6.02
CA LEU A 10 10.29 11.20 -6.65
C LEU A 10 10.92 9.98 -7.32
N MET A 11 12.10 10.11 -7.93
CA MET A 11 12.83 8.97 -8.48
C MET A 11 13.34 8.02 -7.38
N GLU A 12 13.84 8.56 -6.28
CA GLU A 12 14.24 7.78 -5.11
C GLU A 12 13.07 6.95 -4.55
N VAL A 13 11.88 7.55 -4.43
CA VAL A 13 10.65 6.84 -4.04
C VAL A 13 10.38 5.66 -4.98
N GLN A 14 10.51 5.86 -6.30
CA GLN A 14 10.29 4.79 -7.27
C GLN A 14 11.28 3.64 -7.11
N GLU A 15 12.55 3.92 -6.84
CA GLU A 15 13.56 2.90 -6.59
C GLU A 15 13.30 2.15 -5.27
N LEU A 16 12.94 2.86 -4.19
CA LEU A 16 12.55 2.25 -2.93
C LEU A 16 11.37 1.29 -3.12
N MET A 17 10.33 1.71 -3.85
CA MET A 17 9.17 0.86 -4.17
C MET A 17 9.55 -0.38 -4.97
N LYS A 18 10.47 -0.29 -5.94
CA LYS A 18 10.98 -1.46 -6.69
C LYS A 18 11.70 -2.46 -5.79
N THR A 19 12.36 -1.98 -4.74
CA THR A 19 13.04 -2.81 -3.74
C THR A 19 12.16 -3.16 -2.54
N GLU A 20 10.84 -2.95 -2.65
CA GLU A 20 9.83 -3.25 -1.61
C GLU A 20 10.02 -2.48 -0.29
N LYS A 21 10.81 -1.40 -0.30
CA LYS A 21 11.05 -0.53 0.87
C LYS A 21 9.96 0.51 1.04
N TYR A 22 8.71 0.06 1.14
CA TYR A 22 7.54 0.94 1.09
C TYR A 22 7.44 1.90 2.28
N ALA A 23 7.83 1.47 3.48
CA ALA A 23 7.81 2.35 4.67
C ALA A 23 8.78 3.54 4.51
N GLU A 24 9.99 3.30 3.99
CA GLU A 24 10.97 4.35 3.70
C GLU A 24 10.44 5.30 2.62
N ALA A 25 9.84 4.74 1.56
CA ALA A 25 9.23 5.52 0.48
C ALA A 25 8.09 6.43 0.97
N LEU A 26 7.21 5.92 1.85
CA LEU A 26 6.11 6.70 2.45
C LEU A 26 6.62 7.88 3.28
N VAL A 27 7.75 7.73 3.99
CA VAL A 27 8.37 8.84 4.73
C VAL A 27 8.80 9.96 3.79
N ILE A 28 9.40 9.63 2.64
CA ILE A 28 9.80 10.62 1.64
C ILE A 28 8.56 11.28 1.02
N LEU A 29 7.57 10.49 0.62
CA LEU A 29 6.31 10.98 0.04
C LEU A 29 5.57 11.96 0.98
N SER A 30 5.51 11.66 2.28
CA SER A 30 4.91 12.57 3.26
C SER A 30 5.64 13.91 3.31
N LYS A 31 6.98 13.90 3.30
CA LYS A 31 7.77 15.14 3.26
C LYS A 31 7.53 15.92 1.98
N LEU A 32 7.46 15.25 0.83
CA LEU A 32 7.20 15.87 -0.46
C LEU A 32 5.82 16.51 -0.51
N LYS A 33 4.78 15.88 0.05
CA LYS A 33 3.43 16.46 0.17
C LYS A 33 3.41 17.74 1.01
N ASP A 34 4.16 17.78 2.10
CA ASP A 34 4.23 18.98 2.94
C ASP A 34 5.02 20.12 2.30
N ILE A 35 5.98 19.79 1.42
CA ILE A 35 6.69 20.77 0.60
C ILE A 35 5.79 21.26 -0.54
N GLU A 36 5.07 20.35 -1.21
CA GLU A 36 4.15 20.66 -2.31
C GLU A 36 3.06 21.66 -1.88
N LYS A 37 2.43 21.45 -0.72
CA LYS A 37 1.44 22.38 -0.14
C LYS A 37 1.95 23.82 0.06
N LYS A 38 3.27 24.03 0.15
CA LYS A 38 3.90 25.33 0.43
C LYS A 38 4.58 25.93 -0.80
N GLY A 39 4.68 25.17 -1.90
CA GLY A 39 5.36 25.57 -3.12
C GLY A 39 4.41 25.72 -4.29
N ASP A 40 4.93 26.25 -5.39
CA ASP A 40 4.24 26.31 -6.68
C ASP A 40 4.91 25.31 -7.63
N PHE A 41 4.50 24.05 -7.52
CA PHE A 41 4.99 22.98 -8.40
C PHE A 41 4.06 22.80 -9.59
N ASP A 42 4.62 22.42 -10.73
CA ASP A 42 3.79 22.15 -11.90
C ASP A 42 2.86 20.95 -11.67
N TYR A 43 1.75 20.94 -12.40
CA TYR A 43 0.74 19.90 -12.32
C TYR A 43 1.29 18.49 -12.52
N SER A 44 2.31 18.32 -13.37
CA SER A 44 2.86 16.99 -13.68
C SER A 44 3.60 16.40 -12.49
N LEU A 45 4.36 17.22 -11.76
CA LEU A 45 5.06 16.82 -10.55
C LEU A 45 4.10 16.53 -9.41
N THR A 46 3.10 17.40 -9.22
CA THR A 46 2.05 17.21 -8.21
C THR A 46 1.27 15.92 -8.50
N HIS A 47 0.83 15.71 -9.74
CA HIS A 47 0.12 14.50 -10.13
C HIS A 47 0.97 13.23 -9.92
N LYS A 48 2.25 13.25 -10.30
CA LYS A 48 3.17 12.12 -10.09
C LYS A 48 3.37 11.83 -8.60
N LEU A 49 3.49 12.84 -7.75
CA LEU A 49 3.58 12.68 -6.29
C LEU A 49 2.37 11.92 -5.75
N TYR A 50 1.15 12.37 -6.05
CA TYR A 50 -0.06 11.72 -5.54
C TYR A 50 -0.28 10.32 -6.11
N GLN A 51 0.12 10.07 -7.36
CA GLN A 51 0.11 8.71 -7.92
C GLN A 51 1.06 7.78 -7.17
N LEU A 52 2.30 8.21 -6.91
CA LEU A 52 3.27 7.42 -6.16
C LEU A 52 2.83 7.21 -4.71
N ASP A 53 2.26 8.23 -4.07
CA ASP A 53 1.68 8.14 -2.73
C ASP A 53 0.60 7.05 -2.66
N SER A 54 -0.38 7.11 -3.56
CA SER A 54 -1.47 6.13 -3.63
C SER A 54 -0.95 4.72 -3.90
N ASN A 55 -0.04 4.55 -4.86
CA ASN A 55 0.52 3.26 -5.21
C ASN A 55 1.35 2.66 -4.07
N CYS A 56 2.18 3.49 -3.41
CA CYS A 56 3.04 3.06 -2.32
C CYS A 56 2.21 2.64 -1.10
N HIS A 57 1.15 3.37 -0.77
CA HIS A 57 0.21 2.97 0.28
C HIS A 57 -0.46 1.62 -0.03
N SER A 58 -0.96 1.42 -1.25
CA SER A 58 -1.57 0.15 -1.65
C SER A 58 -0.57 -1.02 -1.54
N LEU A 59 0.66 -0.85 -2.04
CA LEU A 59 1.69 -1.88 -1.95
C LEU A 59 2.11 -2.18 -0.51
N TYR A 60 2.27 -1.15 0.33
CA TYR A 60 2.56 -1.33 1.75
C TYR A 60 1.45 -2.10 2.46
N ASN A 61 0.18 -1.75 2.20
CA ASN A 61 -0.97 -2.44 2.77
C ASN A 61 -0.99 -3.91 2.33
N GLN A 62 -0.78 -4.16 1.03
CA GLN A 62 -0.72 -5.50 0.45
C GLN A 62 0.38 -6.36 1.07
N GLU A 63 1.57 -5.81 1.31
CA GLU A 63 2.67 -6.51 2.00
C GLU A 63 2.24 -6.97 3.40
N LYS A 64 1.61 -6.09 4.18
CA LYS A 64 1.15 -6.43 5.54
C LYS A 64 0.02 -7.45 5.53
N ILE A 65 -0.92 -7.32 4.59
CA ILE A 65 -2.03 -8.25 4.40
C ILE A 65 -1.50 -9.65 4.05
N LEU A 66 -0.60 -9.76 3.07
CA LEU A 66 0.00 -11.02 2.67
C LEU A 66 0.72 -11.70 3.84
N LYS A 67 1.50 -10.93 4.61
CA LYS A 67 2.21 -11.44 5.79
C LYS A 67 1.25 -11.99 6.85
N GLN A 68 0.13 -11.33 7.11
CA GLN A 68 -0.85 -11.84 8.07
C GLN A 68 -1.58 -13.07 7.54
N ILE A 69 -1.97 -13.05 6.27
CA ILE A 69 -2.61 -14.20 5.63
C ILE A 69 -1.70 -15.43 5.66
N SER A 70 -0.41 -15.29 5.38
CA SER A 70 0.52 -16.43 5.43
C SER A 70 0.58 -17.05 6.83
N ILE A 71 0.54 -16.24 7.90
CA ILE A 71 0.54 -16.73 9.28
C ILE A 71 -0.73 -17.53 9.59
N PHE A 72 -1.89 -17.09 9.09
CA PHE A 72 -3.16 -17.80 9.30
C PHE A 72 -3.28 -19.07 8.45
N ALA A 73 -2.86 -19.00 7.17
CA ALA A 73 -3.03 -20.07 6.19
C ALA A 73 -2.22 -21.32 6.54
N GLU A 74 -1.17 -21.20 7.34
CA GLU A 74 -0.43 -22.35 7.90
C GLU A 74 -1.33 -23.30 8.73
N ASN A 75 -2.45 -22.81 9.25
CA ASN A 75 -3.26 -23.54 10.23
C ASN A 75 -4.76 -23.59 9.90
N GLN A 76 -5.22 -22.92 8.84
CA GLN A 76 -6.64 -22.73 8.56
C GLN A 76 -6.94 -22.74 7.06
N ASN A 77 -8.01 -23.45 6.67
CA ASN A 77 -8.52 -23.45 5.28
C ASN A 77 -9.36 -22.21 4.96
N SER A 78 -9.68 -21.40 5.98
CA SER A 78 -10.45 -20.17 5.80
C SER A 78 -10.16 -19.12 6.85
N ILE A 79 -10.21 -17.85 6.47
CA ILE A 79 -9.96 -16.70 7.35
C ILE A 79 -11.13 -15.72 7.25
N PRO A 80 -11.87 -15.46 8.34
CA PRO A 80 -12.83 -14.35 8.36
C PRO A 80 -12.13 -13.00 8.16
N LEU A 81 -12.66 -12.15 7.27
CA LEU A 81 -12.10 -10.82 6.97
C LEU A 81 -11.99 -9.95 8.22
N LYS A 82 -12.93 -10.09 9.16
CA LYS A 82 -12.89 -9.42 10.45
C LYS A 82 -11.65 -9.80 11.27
N ASN A 83 -11.35 -11.09 11.35
CA ASN A 83 -10.17 -11.58 12.09
C ASN A 83 -8.88 -11.11 11.43
N LEU A 84 -8.84 -11.12 10.09
CA LEU A 84 -7.71 -10.56 9.35
C LEU A 84 -7.54 -9.07 9.67
N LYS A 85 -8.61 -8.28 9.62
CA LYS A 85 -8.56 -6.85 9.95
C LYS A 85 -8.06 -6.61 11.38
N GLU A 86 -8.57 -7.34 12.36
CA GLU A 86 -8.18 -7.24 13.77
C GLU A 86 -6.72 -7.64 14.01
N SER A 87 -6.15 -8.50 13.15
CA SER A 87 -4.73 -8.88 13.21
C SER A 87 -3.76 -7.88 12.56
N LEU A 88 -4.28 -6.98 11.72
CA LEU A 88 -3.46 -5.96 11.06
C LEU A 88 -3.09 -4.86 12.05
N SER A 89 -1.88 -4.29 11.89
CA SER A 89 -1.45 -3.16 12.72
C SER A 89 -2.47 -2.02 12.64
N PRO A 90 -2.82 -1.35 13.75
CA PRO A 90 -3.74 -0.21 13.75
C PRO A 90 -3.22 0.99 12.92
N GLU A 91 -1.94 1.00 12.57
CA GLU A 91 -1.34 1.97 11.66
C GLU A 91 -1.83 1.81 10.20
N LEU A 92 -2.35 0.64 9.85
CA LEU A 92 -3.04 0.40 8.59
C LEU A 92 -4.47 0.93 8.71
N ILE A 93 -4.67 2.18 8.30
CA ILE A 93 -6.00 2.80 8.21
C ILE A 93 -6.74 2.17 7.02
N LEU A 94 -7.28 0.97 7.23
CA LEU A 94 -8.06 0.21 6.27
C LEU A 94 -9.48 0.06 6.80
N ASP A 95 -10.45 0.63 6.10
CA ASP A 95 -11.84 0.22 6.29
C ASP A 95 -12.10 -1.17 5.65
N ASP A 96 -13.29 -1.73 5.88
CA ASP A 96 -13.63 -3.06 5.38
C ASP A 96 -13.63 -3.13 3.84
N GLY A 97 -14.02 -2.03 3.18
CA GLY A 97 -14.01 -1.92 1.72
C GLY A 97 -12.59 -1.86 1.17
N MET A 98 -11.70 -1.09 1.82
CA MET A 98 -10.28 -1.02 1.47
C MET A 98 -9.60 -2.37 1.64
N LEU A 99 -9.80 -3.05 2.79
CA LEU A 99 -9.22 -4.38 3.01
C LEU A 99 -9.65 -5.37 1.92
N ARG A 100 -10.96 -5.42 1.63
CA ARG A 100 -11.50 -6.30 0.59
C ARG A 100 -10.91 -5.99 -0.78
N ARG A 101 -10.84 -4.70 -1.14
CA ARG A 101 -10.26 -4.26 -2.41
C ARG A 101 -8.78 -4.64 -2.54
N GLU A 102 -7.98 -4.46 -1.49
CA GLU A 102 -6.56 -4.82 -1.53
C GLU A 102 -6.36 -6.34 -1.69
N ILE A 103 -7.20 -7.14 -1.04
CA ILE A 103 -7.19 -8.60 -1.22
C ILE A 103 -7.60 -8.98 -2.65
N GLU A 104 -8.66 -8.37 -3.20
CA GLU A 104 -9.08 -8.60 -4.58
C GLU A 104 -7.94 -8.28 -5.56
N LEU A 105 -7.20 -7.19 -5.34
CA LEU A 105 -6.02 -6.84 -6.15
C LEU A 105 -4.92 -7.89 -6.04
N LEU A 106 -4.66 -8.43 -4.84
CA LEU A 106 -3.68 -9.51 -4.64
C LEU A 106 -4.08 -10.78 -5.40
N ILE A 107 -5.36 -11.16 -5.37
CA ILE A 107 -5.90 -12.31 -6.11
C ILE A 107 -5.77 -12.08 -7.62
N LEU A 108 -6.21 -10.92 -8.12
CA LEU A 108 -6.16 -10.58 -9.55
C LEU A 108 -4.74 -10.55 -10.10
N ARG A 109 -3.75 -10.19 -9.26
CA ARG A 109 -2.32 -10.22 -9.61
C ARG A 109 -1.68 -11.61 -9.50
N GLY A 110 -2.42 -12.61 -9.02
CA GLY A 110 -1.89 -13.96 -8.78
C GLY A 110 -0.91 -14.03 -7.61
N LEU A 111 -0.90 -13.02 -6.73
CA LEU A 111 -0.04 -12.98 -5.54
C LEU A 111 -0.70 -13.69 -4.35
N LEU A 112 -2.01 -13.90 -4.41
CA LEU A 112 -2.77 -14.61 -3.38
C LEU A 112 -3.70 -15.66 -4.02
N ASN A 113 -3.44 -16.93 -3.73
CA ASN A 113 -4.24 -18.04 -4.22
C ASN A 113 -5.38 -18.34 -3.23
N CYS A 114 -6.44 -17.55 -3.28
CA CYS A 114 -7.64 -17.77 -2.49
C CYS A 114 -8.89 -17.23 -3.21
N LYS A 115 -10.07 -17.46 -2.64
CA LYS A 115 -11.34 -16.85 -3.06
C LYS A 115 -11.97 -16.10 -1.89
N ILE A 116 -12.66 -14.99 -2.20
CA ILE A 116 -13.50 -14.29 -1.22
C ILE A 116 -14.92 -14.85 -1.34
N GLU A 117 -15.39 -15.54 -0.30
CA GLU A 117 -16.76 -16.06 -0.19
C GLU A 117 -17.47 -15.38 0.98
N GLY A 118 -18.43 -14.49 0.66
CA GLY A 118 -19.05 -13.64 1.68
C GLY A 118 -18.02 -12.77 2.40
N ASN A 119 -17.88 -12.97 3.71
CA ASN A 119 -16.92 -12.28 4.58
C ASN A 119 -15.72 -13.13 4.96
N GLU A 120 -15.37 -14.14 4.16
CA GLU A 120 -14.25 -15.05 4.43
C GLU A 120 -13.34 -15.20 3.21
N LEU A 121 -12.06 -15.43 3.49
CA LEU A 121 -11.08 -15.95 2.54
C LEU A 121 -11.09 -17.48 2.60
N LYS A 122 -11.17 -18.14 1.45
CA LYS A 122 -11.07 -19.60 1.30
C LYS A 122 -9.82 -19.95 0.48
N PHE A 123 -8.95 -20.78 1.04
CA PHE A 123 -7.70 -21.24 0.39
C PHE A 123 -7.90 -22.56 -0.33
#